data_AF-A0A2J6IVK9-F1
#
_entry.id   AF-A0A2J6IVK9-F1
#
_cell.length_a   1.000
_cell.length_b   1.000
_cell.length_c   1.000
_cell.angle_alpha   90.00
_cell.angle_beta   90.00
_cell.angle_gamma   90.00
#
_symmetry.space_group_name_H-M   'P 1'
#
loop_
_entity.id
_entity.type
_entity.pdbx_description
1 polymer ?
#
loop_
_entity_poly.entity_id
_entity_poly.type
_entity_poly.pdbx_seq_one_letter_code
_entity_poly.pdbx_strand_id
1 'polypeptide(L)'
;LGLDLSDDHPIGFDYTTVAAADGGTDAEIDSKANVEGTAGMTGALSYGGGDDMWCSSCHDVHGISGVSTFLRIANTNSDLCLTCHIK
;
A
#
# COMPACT_ATOMS: atom_id res chain seq x y z
N LEU A 1 -9.09 16.31 -24.28
CA LEU A 1 -8.32 15.63 -23.22
C LEU A 1 -6.94 15.41 -23.80
N GLY A 2 -5.90 15.95 -23.17
CA GLY A 2 -4.53 15.84 -23.64
C GLY A 2 -4.02 14.41 -23.57
N LEU A 3 -2.80 14.18 -24.06
CA LEU A 3 -2.09 12.90 -23.89
C LEU A 3 -1.41 12.79 -22.52
N ASP A 4 -1.37 13.89 -21.80
CA ASP A 4 -0.83 13.99 -20.46
C ASP A 4 -2.00 14.06 -19.48
N LEU A 5 -2.06 13.06 -18.60
CA LEU A 5 -3.05 12.93 -17.52
C LEU A 5 -2.36 12.98 -16.16
N SER A 6 -1.12 13.47 -16.07
CA SER A 6 -0.34 13.52 -14.83
C SER A 6 -0.87 14.55 -13.81
N ASP A 7 -1.80 15.43 -14.23
CA ASP A 7 -2.55 16.35 -13.38
C ASP A 7 -3.97 15.86 -13.03
N ASP A 8 -4.58 15.06 -13.91
CA ASP A 8 -5.86 14.36 -13.67
C ASP A 8 -5.69 13.06 -12.85
N HIS A 9 -4.49 12.48 -12.89
CA HIS A 9 -4.05 11.29 -12.18
C HIS A 9 -2.66 11.55 -11.60
N PRO A 10 -2.48 11.29 -10.29
CA PRO A 10 -2.20 9.91 -9.96
C PRO A 10 -3.13 9.35 -8.88
N ILE A 11 -3.70 8.15 -9.11
CA ILE A 11 -4.32 7.35 -8.05
C ILE A 11 -3.21 6.63 -7.29
N GLY A 12 -2.26 7.37 -6.72
CA GLY A 12 -1.15 6.80 -5.97
C GLY A 12 -0.06 7.81 -5.64
N PHE A 13 0.87 7.41 -4.79
CA PHE A 13 1.94 8.26 -4.29
C PHE A 13 3.14 7.40 -3.86
N ASP A 14 4.33 8.00 -3.86
CA ASP A 14 5.54 7.38 -3.32
C ASP A 14 5.37 7.17 -1.81
N TYR A 15 5.22 5.90 -1.42
CA TYR A 15 4.98 5.53 -0.04
C TYR A 15 6.20 5.82 0.84
N THR A 16 7.42 5.68 0.30
CA THR A 16 8.64 5.93 1.06
C THR A 16 8.82 7.39 1.38
N THR A 17 8.37 8.28 0.49
CA THR A 17 8.32 9.73 0.76
C THR A 17 7.38 10.04 1.93
N VAL A 18 6.19 9.40 1.98
CA VAL A 18 5.23 9.59 3.10
C VAL A 18 5.79 9.02 4.40
N ALA A 19 6.28 7.78 4.40
CA ALA A 19 6.85 7.15 5.58
C ALA A 19 8.08 7.89 6.13
N ALA A 20 8.90 8.49 5.26
CA ALA A 20 10.03 9.31 5.68
C ALA A 20 9.59 10.67 6.28
N ALA A 21 8.53 11.27 5.76
CA ALA A 21 7.97 12.53 6.25
C ALA A 21 7.27 12.38 7.61
N ASP A 22 6.73 11.20 7.88
CA ASP A 22 6.07 10.81 9.14
C ASP A 22 7.08 10.48 10.27
N GLY A 23 8.38 10.45 9.97
CA GLY A 23 9.42 10.07 10.93
C GLY A 23 9.43 10.92 12.21
N GLY A 24 9.58 10.27 13.36
CA GLY A 24 9.53 10.91 14.68
C GLY A 24 9.59 9.91 15.82
N THR A 25 9.34 10.38 17.05
CA THR A 25 9.19 9.50 18.23
C THR A 25 7.83 8.79 18.28
N ASP A 26 6.93 9.17 17.39
CA ASP A 26 5.51 8.82 17.36
C ASP A 26 5.04 8.28 16.00
N ALA A 27 5.96 7.93 15.09
CA ALA A 27 5.66 7.50 13.73
C ALA A 27 4.43 6.56 13.61
N GLU A 28 3.51 6.96 12.76
CA GLU A 28 2.19 6.41 12.53
C GLU A 28 2.12 5.60 11.24
N ILE A 29 3.16 5.70 10.40
CA ILE A 29 3.33 4.99 9.14
C ILE A 29 4.52 4.05 9.23
N ASP A 30 4.27 2.76 9.02
CA ASP A 30 5.30 1.74 9.03
C ASP A 30 6.15 1.80 7.74
N SER A 31 7.41 1.38 7.86
CA SER A 31 8.34 1.34 6.74
C SER A 31 7.89 0.34 5.67
N LYS A 32 8.21 0.63 4.41
CA LYS A 32 7.96 -0.30 3.29
C LYS A 32 8.49 -1.71 3.57
N ALA A 33 9.66 -1.81 4.17
CA ALA A 33 10.28 -3.10 4.49
C ALA A 33 9.43 -3.93 5.46
N ASN A 34 8.83 -3.29 6.47
CA ASN A 34 7.95 -3.97 7.42
C ASN A 34 6.59 -4.31 6.79
N VAL A 35 6.02 -3.37 6.02
CA VAL A 35 4.76 -3.60 5.28
C VAL A 35 4.90 -4.82 4.37
N GLU A 36 5.90 -4.83 3.48
CA GLU A 36 6.11 -5.91 2.52
C GLU A 36 6.68 -7.20 3.13
N GLY A 37 7.18 -7.12 4.36
CA GLY A 37 7.52 -8.26 5.21
C GLY A 37 6.32 -8.96 5.82
N THR A 38 5.14 -8.33 5.84
CA THR A 38 3.89 -8.95 6.28
C THR A 38 3.43 -10.02 5.29
N ALA A 39 3.02 -11.18 5.79
CA ALA A 39 2.55 -12.29 4.95
C ALA A 39 1.37 -11.84 4.07
N GLY A 40 1.50 -12.01 2.74
CA GLY A 40 0.49 -11.58 1.75
C GLY A 40 0.67 -10.15 1.24
N MET A 41 1.56 -9.36 1.84
CA MET A 41 1.83 -7.96 1.46
C MET A 41 3.11 -7.77 0.66
N THR A 42 3.84 -8.84 0.34
CA THR A 42 5.07 -8.74 -0.47
C THR A 42 4.80 -8.07 -1.81
N GLY A 43 5.58 -7.04 -2.12
CA GLY A 43 5.42 -6.22 -3.33
C GLY A 43 4.11 -5.40 -3.37
N ALA A 44 3.43 -5.22 -2.24
CA ALA A 44 2.22 -4.40 -2.19
C ALA A 44 2.52 -2.94 -2.53
N LEU A 45 3.69 -2.42 -2.18
CA LEU A 45 4.09 -1.04 -2.42
C LEU A 45 5.03 -0.93 -3.63
N SER A 46 4.90 -1.85 -4.60
CA SER A 46 5.72 -1.90 -5.80
C SER A 46 4.84 -1.71 -7.02
N TYR A 47 4.67 -0.46 -7.47
CA TYR A 47 3.88 -0.11 -8.65
C TYR A 47 4.70 0.76 -9.61
N GLY A 48 4.50 0.58 -10.92
CA GLY A 48 5.17 1.42 -11.94
C GLY A 48 6.70 1.33 -11.98
N GLY A 49 7.32 0.41 -11.23
CA GLY A 49 8.78 0.33 -11.06
C GLY A 49 9.32 1.18 -9.91
N GLY A 50 8.45 1.83 -9.13
CA GLY A 50 8.78 2.59 -7.91
C GLY A 50 8.15 1.98 -6.65
N ASP A 51 8.39 2.67 -5.53
CA ASP A 51 7.88 2.31 -4.21
C ASP A 51 6.52 2.98 -3.90
N ASP A 52 5.60 2.89 -4.87
CA ASP A 52 4.32 3.58 -4.84
C ASP A 52 3.20 2.76 -4.18
N MET A 53 2.39 3.43 -3.36
CA MET A 53 1.09 2.93 -2.96
C MET A 53 0.09 3.13 -4.09
N TRP A 54 -0.60 2.06 -4.46
CA TRP A 54 -1.58 2.03 -5.55
C TRP A 54 -2.75 1.10 -5.21
N CYS A 55 -3.73 0.98 -6.12
CA CYS A 55 -4.84 0.03 -5.97
C CYS A 55 -4.36 -1.41 -5.64
N SER A 56 -3.23 -1.82 -6.25
CA SER A 56 -2.63 -3.15 -6.06
C SER A 56 -1.95 -3.34 -4.70
N SER A 57 -1.81 -2.28 -3.90
CA SER A 57 -1.30 -2.37 -2.54
C SER A 57 -2.30 -3.00 -1.58
N CYS A 58 -3.59 -2.83 -1.87
CA CYS A 58 -4.66 -3.43 -1.08
C CYS A 58 -5.27 -4.64 -1.79
N HIS A 59 -5.31 -4.61 -3.13
CA HIS A 59 -6.02 -5.61 -3.93
C HIS A 59 -5.09 -6.51 -4.74
N ASP A 60 -5.45 -7.79 -4.81
CA ASP A 60 -4.95 -8.75 -5.79
C ASP A 60 -6.08 -9.08 -6.78
N VAL A 61 -5.91 -8.69 -8.04
CA VAL A 61 -6.90 -8.88 -9.11
C VAL A 61 -7.19 -10.35 -9.42
N HIS A 62 -6.29 -11.26 -9.07
CA HIS A 62 -6.51 -12.70 -9.20
C HIS A 62 -7.25 -13.28 -7.98
N GLY A 63 -7.32 -12.51 -6.89
CA GLY A 63 -7.93 -12.89 -5.64
C GLY A 63 -7.12 -13.93 -4.86
N ILE A 64 -7.40 -14.02 -3.56
CA ILE A 64 -6.81 -15.04 -2.68
C ILE A 64 -7.93 -15.90 -2.11
N SER A 65 -7.74 -17.22 -2.17
CA SER A 65 -8.73 -18.18 -1.66
C SER A 65 -9.05 -17.90 -0.18
N GLY A 66 -10.33 -17.72 0.13
CA GLY A 66 -10.79 -17.42 1.49
C GLY A 66 -10.69 -15.93 1.90
N VAL A 67 -10.21 -15.05 1.01
CA VAL A 67 -10.18 -13.61 1.22
C VAL A 67 -11.21 -12.95 0.29
N SER A 68 -12.14 -12.18 0.86
CA SER A 68 -13.19 -11.51 0.09
C SER A 68 -12.66 -10.27 -0.64
N THR A 69 -13.45 -9.78 -1.60
CA THR A 69 -13.26 -8.46 -2.25
C THR A 69 -11.90 -8.24 -2.89
N PHE A 70 -11.23 -9.32 -3.34
CA PHE A 70 -9.93 -9.25 -3.99
C PHE A 70 -8.86 -8.59 -3.11
N LEU A 71 -8.94 -8.70 -1.78
CA LEU A 71 -7.90 -8.15 -0.92
C LEU A 71 -6.67 -9.07 -0.88
N ARG A 72 -5.50 -8.46 -0.67
CA ARG A 72 -4.23 -9.19 -0.48
C ARG A 72 -4.20 -10.00 0.80
N ILE A 73 -4.88 -9.52 1.85
CA ILE A 73 -5.07 -10.21 3.12
C ILE A 73 -6.49 -9.94 3.66
N ALA A 74 -6.94 -10.78 4.58
CA ALA A 74 -8.20 -10.53 5.27
C ALA A 74 -8.11 -9.24 6.08
N ASN A 75 -9.13 -8.39 6.01
CA ASN A 75 -9.19 -7.15 6.78
C ASN A 75 -9.95 -7.30 8.11
N THR A 76 -9.90 -8.49 8.71
CA THR A 76 -10.46 -8.71 10.05
C THR A 76 -9.77 -7.78 11.03
N ASN A 77 -10.50 -7.10 11.92
CA ASN A 77 -9.92 -6.15 12.89
C ASN A 77 -9.02 -5.05 12.30
N SER A 78 -9.21 -4.70 11.02
CA SER A 78 -8.34 -3.77 10.28
C SER A 78 -6.92 -4.27 10.02
N ASP A 79 -6.69 -5.59 10.02
CA ASP A 79 -5.37 -6.20 9.81
C ASP A 79 -4.68 -5.70 8.54
N LEU A 80 -5.44 -5.41 7.46
CA LEU A 80 -4.87 -4.81 6.23
C LEU A 80 -4.39 -3.38 6.46
N CYS A 81 -5.14 -2.57 7.18
CA CYS A 81 -4.76 -1.18 7.42
C CYS A 81 -3.54 -1.10 8.36
N LEU A 82 -3.48 -2.01 9.32
CA LEU A 82 -2.43 -2.08 10.34
C LEU A 82 -1.10 -2.62 9.81
N THR A 83 -1.03 -3.06 8.55
CA THR A 83 0.27 -3.34 7.91
C THR A 83 1.03 -2.06 7.59
N CYS A 84 0.33 -0.94 7.42
CA CYS A 84 0.92 0.37 7.13
C CYS A 84 0.76 1.35 8.28
N HIS A 85 -0.29 1.23 9.10
CA HIS A 85 -0.57 2.18 10.18
C HIS A 85 -0.19 1.64 11.56
N ILE A 86 0.71 2.35 12.22
CA ILE A 86 1.11 2.13 13.62
C ILE A 86 0.10 2.88 14.51
N LYS A 87 -0.34 2.24 15.61
CA LYS A 87 -1.28 2.80 16.59
C LYS A 87 -0.61 3.17 17.90
#